data_AF-A0A3D8HUH7-F1
#
_entry.id   AF-A0A3D8HUH7-F1
#
_cell.length_a   1.000
_cell.length_b   1.000
_cell.length_c   1.000
_cell.angle_alpha   90.00
_cell.angle_beta   90.00
_cell.angle_gamma   90.00
#
_symmetry.space_group_name_H-M   'P 1'
#
loop_
_entity.id
_entity.type
_entity.pdbx_description
1 polymer ?
#
loop_
_entity_poly.entity_id
_entity_poly.type
_entity_poly.pdbx_seq_one_letter_code
_entity_poly.pdbx_strand_id
1 'polypeptide(L)'
;MSDLHGAIVPFLKDSKDYKPTLLYKSTYFLIASGEDKDYTGYRSIGVRWRKSRNESDDKQNPLGFPLTRGTHKCWFIMPDDLALCLLNHIKDSNECVNKDETNKAIQDLTKQIKGE
;
A
#
# COMPACT_ATOMS: atom_id res chain seq x y z
N MET A 1 4.37 16.53 -3.54
CA MET A 1 3.23 15.72 -3.06
C MET A 1 3.41 14.29 -3.57
N SER A 2 3.25 13.27 -2.72
CA SER A 2 3.28 11.86 -3.20
C SER A 2 1.96 11.57 -3.88
N ASP A 3 1.96 11.35 -5.20
CA ASP A 3 0.78 10.90 -5.92
C ASP A 3 0.34 9.53 -5.38
N LEU A 4 -0.78 9.46 -4.66
CA LEU A 4 -1.38 8.20 -4.16
C LEU A 4 -2.34 7.56 -5.19
N HIS A 5 -2.58 8.21 -6.33
CA HIS A 5 -3.53 7.73 -7.33
C HIS A 5 -2.97 6.49 -8.05
N GLY A 6 -3.63 5.35 -7.83
CA GLY A 6 -3.49 4.14 -8.63
C GLY A 6 -4.79 3.85 -9.36
N ALA A 7 -4.77 2.85 -10.24
CA ALA A 7 -5.95 2.17 -10.73
C ALA A 7 -6.77 1.72 -9.52
N ILE A 8 -7.89 2.40 -9.33
CA ILE A 8 -8.93 1.98 -8.43
C ILE A 8 -9.56 0.76 -9.08
N VAL A 9 -9.51 -0.37 -8.40
CA VAL A 9 -10.19 -1.59 -8.85
C VAL A 9 -11.66 -1.28 -9.14
N PRO A 10 -12.27 -1.87 -10.19
CA PRO A 10 -13.59 -1.46 -10.68
C PRO A 10 -14.67 -1.36 -9.61
N PHE A 11 -14.62 -2.23 -8.60
CA PHE A 11 -15.59 -2.23 -7.50
C PHE A 11 -15.44 -1.04 -6.56
N LEU A 12 -14.22 -0.47 -6.38
CA LEU A 12 -13.96 0.73 -5.58
C LEU A 12 -14.25 2.04 -6.34
N LYS A 13 -14.61 2.00 -7.63
CA LYS A 13 -14.82 3.21 -8.46
C LYS A 13 -15.92 4.13 -7.93
N ASP A 14 -16.90 3.58 -7.23
CA ASP A 14 -18.01 4.35 -6.63
C ASP A 14 -17.70 4.82 -5.20
N SER A 15 -16.60 4.35 -4.59
CA SER A 15 -16.15 4.80 -3.27
C SER A 15 -15.34 6.09 -3.39
N LYS A 16 -16.05 7.23 -3.39
CA LYS A 16 -15.42 8.57 -3.46
C LYS A 16 -14.60 8.92 -2.21
N ASP A 17 -14.77 8.18 -1.11
CA ASP A 17 -14.19 8.49 0.19
C ASP A 17 -13.07 7.53 0.64
N TYR A 18 -12.71 6.53 -0.16
CA TYR A 18 -11.59 5.66 0.18
C TYR A 18 -10.25 6.41 0.06
N LYS A 19 -9.70 6.80 1.22
CA LYS A 19 -8.40 7.47 1.33
C LYS A 19 -7.43 6.59 2.11
N PRO A 20 -6.54 5.85 1.42
CA PRO A 20 -5.53 5.06 2.11
C PRO A 20 -4.53 5.99 2.80
N THR A 21 -4.13 5.63 4.01
CA THR A 21 -3.10 6.32 4.79
C THR A 21 -1.73 5.80 4.37
N LEU A 22 -0.87 6.67 3.86
CA LEU A 22 0.50 6.31 3.53
C LEU A 22 1.30 6.01 4.80
N LEU A 23 1.93 4.84 4.86
CA LEU A 23 2.74 4.39 6.00
C LEU A 23 4.24 4.48 5.71
N TYR A 24 4.64 4.14 4.48
CA TYR A 24 6.04 4.06 4.08
C TYR A 24 6.24 4.60 2.67
N LYS A 25 7.30 5.37 2.47
CA LYS A 25 7.63 5.99 1.18
C LYS A 25 9.12 5.86 0.88
N SER A 26 9.46 4.94 -0.03
CA SER A 26 10.79 4.87 -0.60
C SER A 26 10.83 5.37 -2.05
N THR A 27 12.01 5.28 -2.64
CA THR A 27 12.23 5.49 -4.08
C THR A 27 11.45 4.48 -4.91
N TYR A 28 11.39 3.22 -4.47
CA TYR A 28 10.89 2.10 -5.28
C TYR A 28 9.45 1.71 -4.94
N PHE A 29 9.01 1.91 -3.70
CA PHE A 29 7.70 1.44 -3.23
C PHE A 29 6.98 2.47 -2.37
N LEU A 30 5.66 2.36 -2.39
CA LEU A 30 4.78 2.93 -1.37
C LEU A 30 4.09 1.79 -0.62
N ILE A 31 3.89 1.98 0.67
CA ILE A 31 3.04 1.10 1.49
C ILE A 31 2.00 1.97 2.16
N ALA A 32 0.75 1.57 2.07
CA ALA A 32 -0.36 2.27 2.66
C ALA A 32 -1.30 1.31 3.37
N SER A 33 -2.04 1.85 4.35
CA SER A 33 -3.08 1.17 5.09
C SER A 33 -4.43 1.73 4.68
N GLY A 34 -5.44 0.88 4.59
CA GLY A 34 -6.84 1.29 4.42
C GLY A 34 -7.79 0.17 4.81
N GLU A 35 -9.07 0.47 4.83
CA GLU A 35 -10.14 -0.49 5.05
C GLU A 35 -10.78 -0.88 3.72
N ASP A 36 -10.81 -2.16 3.40
CA ASP A 36 -11.52 -2.62 2.21
C ASP A 36 -13.03 -2.43 2.43
N LYS A 37 -13.71 -1.75 1.51
CA LYS A 37 -15.16 -1.53 1.61
C LYS A 37 -15.96 -2.84 1.65
N ASP A 38 -15.42 -3.89 1.04
CA ASP A 38 -16.08 -5.19 0.94
C ASP A 38 -15.79 -6.04 2.20
N TYR A 39 -14.85 -5.60 3.05
CA TYR A 39 -14.50 -6.20 4.34
C TYR A 39 -14.47 -5.13 5.45
N THR A 40 -15.63 -4.55 5.73
CA THR A 40 -15.78 -3.56 6.79
C THR A 40 -15.31 -4.11 8.14
N GLY A 41 -14.54 -3.33 8.90
CA GLY A 41 -13.93 -3.74 10.15
C GLY A 41 -12.56 -4.40 10.02
N TYR A 42 -12.07 -4.65 8.79
CA TYR A 42 -10.75 -5.23 8.54
C TYR A 42 -9.78 -4.22 7.92
N ARG A 43 -8.61 -4.11 8.54
CA ARG A 43 -7.47 -3.35 8.04
C ARG A 43 -6.77 -4.15 6.96
N SER A 44 -6.49 -3.49 5.84
CA SER A 44 -5.73 -4.03 4.71
C SER A 44 -4.48 -3.19 4.46
N ILE A 45 -3.38 -3.86 4.10
CA ILE A 45 -2.13 -3.21 3.72
C ILE A 45 -1.89 -3.38 2.24
N GLY A 46 -1.76 -2.25 1.55
CA GLY A 46 -1.44 -2.18 0.13
C GLY A 46 0.04 -1.86 -0.08
N VAL A 47 0.67 -2.57 -1.01
CA VAL A 47 1.97 -2.21 -1.59
C VAL A 47 1.78 -1.74 -3.03
N ARG A 48 2.47 -0.68 -3.41
CA ARG A 48 2.48 -0.19 -4.80
C ARG A 48 3.88 0.14 -5.25
N TRP A 49 4.21 -0.35 -6.43
CA TRP A 49 5.44 0.01 -7.11
C TRP A 49 5.44 1.49 -7.48
N ARG A 50 6.48 2.21 -7.07
CA ARG A 50 6.64 3.64 -7.35
C ARG A 50 7.53 3.87 -8.57
N LYS A 51 8.61 3.11 -8.74
CA LYS A 51 9.61 3.33 -9.79
C LYS A 51 10.44 2.07 -10.04
N SER A 52 10.67 1.68 -11.28
CA SER A 52 11.63 0.61 -11.63
C SER A 52 13.08 1.11 -11.59
N ARG A 53 14.05 0.21 -11.37
CA ARG A 53 15.48 0.54 -11.28
C ARG A 53 16.04 1.26 -12.51
N ASN A 54 15.42 1.06 -13.67
CA ASN A 54 15.88 1.60 -14.96
C ASN A 54 15.01 2.73 -15.51
N GLU A 55 14.14 3.32 -14.68
CA GLU A 55 13.26 4.41 -15.11
C GLU A 55 13.85 5.78 -14.72
N SER A 56 13.71 6.75 -15.61
CA SER A 56 13.99 8.15 -15.32
C SER A 56 12.81 8.75 -14.54
N ASP A 57 13.07 9.70 -13.63
CA ASP A 57 12.03 10.26 -12.73
C ASP A 57 10.91 11.02 -13.46
N ASP A 58 11.13 11.35 -14.73
CA ASP A 58 10.30 12.15 -15.60
C ASP A 58 9.37 11.33 -16.52
N LYS A 59 9.49 9.99 -16.56
CA LYS A 59 8.65 9.13 -17.42
C LYS A 59 7.41 8.60 -16.72
N GLN A 60 6.32 8.51 -17.49
CA GLN A 60 5.05 7.94 -17.04
C GLN A 60 5.18 6.41 -16.92
N ASN A 61 5.41 5.95 -15.69
CA ASN A 61 5.74 4.58 -15.28
C ASN A 61 4.90 3.45 -15.93
N PRO A 62 5.49 2.57 -16.76
CA PRO A 62 5.01 1.21 -16.95
C PRO A 62 5.50 0.34 -15.78
N LEU A 63 4.58 0.00 -14.87
CA LEU A 63 4.84 -0.79 -13.66
C LEU A 63 5.86 -1.93 -13.83
N GLY A 64 6.71 -2.08 -12.81
CA GLY A 64 7.72 -3.12 -12.73
C GLY A 64 7.21 -4.50 -13.14
N PHE A 65 8.07 -5.20 -13.87
CA PHE A 65 7.87 -6.50 -14.56
C PHE A 65 7.32 -7.62 -13.62
N PRO A 66 6.55 -8.63 -14.13
CA PRO A 66 6.61 -9.06 -15.51
C PRO A 66 5.48 -8.65 -16.45
N LEU A 67 5.89 -7.77 -17.38
CA LEU A 67 5.25 -7.36 -18.63
C LEU A 67 3.98 -6.56 -18.50
N THR A 68 4.10 -5.24 -18.63
CA THR A 68 3.13 -4.48 -19.44
C THR A 68 3.58 -3.06 -19.72
N ARG A 69 3.94 -2.80 -20.98
CA ARG A 69 3.72 -1.48 -21.57
C ARG A 69 2.21 -1.21 -21.48
N GLY A 70 1.81 -0.10 -20.88
CA GLY A 70 0.39 0.31 -20.82
C GLY A 70 -0.39 -0.07 -19.56
N THR A 71 0.23 -0.62 -18.50
CA THR A 71 -0.48 -0.82 -17.23
C THR A 71 -0.46 0.38 -16.31
N HIS A 72 -1.63 0.67 -15.73
CA HIS A 72 -1.84 1.70 -14.73
C HIS A 72 -1.28 1.30 -13.36
N LYS A 73 -0.67 2.25 -12.64
CA LYS A 73 -0.20 2.09 -11.25
C LYS A 73 -1.24 1.33 -10.41
N CYS A 74 -0.93 0.18 -9.82
CA CYS A 74 -1.91 -0.60 -9.05
C CYS A 74 -1.42 -0.89 -7.63
N TRP A 75 -2.36 -0.96 -6.70
CA TRP A 75 -2.09 -1.41 -5.34
C TRP A 75 -2.32 -2.91 -5.26
N PHE A 76 -1.38 -3.61 -4.66
CA PHE A 76 -1.50 -5.03 -4.32
C PHE A 76 -1.78 -5.14 -2.84
N ILE A 77 -2.89 -5.77 -2.48
CA ILE A 77 -3.20 -6.09 -1.09
C ILE A 77 -2.32 -7.28 -0.68
N MET A 78 -1.64 -7.15 0.46
CA MET A 78 -0.83 -8.22 1.02
C MET A 78 -1.65 -9.06 2.00
N PRO A 79 -1.39 -10.38 2.08
CA PRO A 79 -1.86 -11.21 3.20
C PRO A 79 -1.43 -10.62 4.55
N ASP A 80 -2.30 -10.74 5.56
CA ASP A 80 -2.13 -10.11 6.88
C ASP A 80 -0.81 -10.49 7.57
N ASP A 81 -0.38 -11.75 7.46
CA ASP A 81 0.86 -12.26 8.06
C ASP A 81 2.11 -11.64 7.43
N LEU A 82 2.15 -11.57 6.09
CA LEU A 82 3.22 -10.91 5.34
C LEU A 82 3.23 -9.41 5.61
N ALA A 83 2.05 -8.80 5.66
CA ALA A 83 1.89 -7.39 6.00
C ALA A 83 2.42 -7.10 7.40
N LEU A 84 2.05 -7.90 8.39
CA LEU A 84 2.51 -7.75 9.77
C LEU A 84 4.04 -7.86 9.87
N CYS A 85 4.64 -8.82 9.18
CA CYS A 85 6.10 -8.99 9.12
C CYS A 85 6.76 -7.74 8.54
N LEU A 86 6.26 -7.25 7.39
CA LEU A 86 6.79 -6.06 6.72
C LEU A 86 6.66 -4.81 7.59
N LEU A 87 5.49 -4.57 8.18
CA LEU A 87 5.26 -3.39 9.01
C LEU A 87 6.19 -3.37 10.24
N ASN A 88 6.39 -4.52 10.89
CA ASN A 88 7.34 -4.62 12.00
C ASN A 88 8.78 -4.32 11.59
N HIS A 89 9.16 -4.67 10.35
CA HIS A 89 10.49 -4.37 9.84
C HIS A 89 10.67 -2.88 9.51
N ILE A 90 9.65 -2.22 8.96
CA ILE A 90 9.78 -0.85 8.45
C ILE A 90 9.41 0.25 9.46
N LYS A 91 8.70 -0.06 10.56
CA LYS A 91 8.17 0.95 11.50
C LYS A 91 9.22 1.91 12.08
N ASP A 92 10.46 1.45 12.20
CA ASP A 92 11.57 2.23 12.75
C ASP A 92 12.51 2.81 11.68
N SER A 93 12.23 2.57 10.40
CA SER A 93 13.00 3.12 9.28
C SER A 93 12.76 4.62 9.08
N ASN A 94 13.70 5.30 8.42
CA ASN A 94 13.59 6.72 8.09
C ASN A 94 12.54 6.98 7.00
N GLU A 95 12.20 5.96 6.21
CA GLU A 95 11.19 6.01 5.15
C GLU A 95 9.77 5.76 5.69
N CYS A 96 9.62 5.40 6.95
CA CYS A 96 8.33 5.35 7.64
C CYS A 96 7.82 6.78 7.87
N VAL A 97 6.75 7.13 7.17
CA VAL A 97 6.20 8.50 7.18
C VAL A 97 5.13 8.70 8.25
N ASN A 98 4.55 7.63 8.79
CA ASN A 98 3.54 7.68 9.83
C ASN A 98 3.67 6.50 10.80
N LYS A 99 4.45 6.69 11.87
CA LYS A 99 4.75 5.64 12.84
C LYS A 99 3.53 5.23 13.65
N ASP A 100 2.69 6.18 14.05
CA ASP A 100 1.51 5.92 14.87
C ASP A 100 0.49 5.05 14.11
N GLU A 101 0.21 5.41 12.86
CA GLU A 101 -0.69 4.61 12.01
C GLU A 101 -0.06 3.26 11.64
N THR A 102 1.27 3.17 11.53
CA THR A 102 1.97 1.90 11.32
C THR A 102 1.81 0.99 12.54
N ASN A 103 2.00 1.51 13.75
CA ASN A 103 1.82 0.76 14.99
C ASN A 103 0.36 0.33 15.19
N LYS A 104 -0.59 1.20 14.85
CA LYS A 104 -2.02 0.87 14.86
C LYS A 104 -2.34 -0.26 13.88
N ALA A 105 -1.83 -0.17 12.64
CA ALA A 105 -2.00 -1.23 11.65
C ALA A 105 -1.40 -2.58 12.13
N ILE A 106 -0.23 -2.56 12.78
CA ILE A 106 0.37 -3.77 13.39
C ILE A 106 -0.57 -4.37 14.44
N GLN A 107 -1.15 -3.55 15.32
CA GLN A 107 -2.08 -4.03 16.35
C GLN A 107 -3.35 -4.61 15.74
N ASP A 108 -3.93 -3.92 14.75
CA ASP A 108 -5.17 -4.34 14.09
C ASP A 108 -4.96 -5.67 13.34
N LEU A 109 -3.89 -5.80 12.56
CA LEU A 109 -3.54 -7.07 11.89
C LEU A 109 -3.27 -8.20 12.88
N THR A 110 -2.63 -7.91 14.01
CA THR A 110 -2.35 -8.92 15.04
C THR A 110 -3.65 -9.49 15.61
N LYS A 111 -4.68 -8.65 15.82
CA LYS A 111 -6.00 -9.09 16.28
C LYS A 111 -6.72 -9.90 15.21
N GLN A 112 -6.72 -9.42 13.97
CA GLN A 112 -7.31 -10.11 12.82
C GLN A 112 -6.78 -11.53 12.64
N ILE A 113 -5.46 -11.71 12.70
CA ILE A 113 -4.82 -13.04 12.58
C ILE A 113 -5.24 -13.98 13.71
N LYS A 114 -5.49 -13.44 14.91
CA LYS A 114 -5.95 -14.21 16.07
C LYS A 114 -7.47 -14.46 16.07
N GLY A 115 -8.23 -13.80 15.20
CA GLY A 115 -9.69 -13.85 15.19
C GLY A 115 -10.34 -13.11 16.37
N GLU A 116 -9.68 -12.08 16.89
CA GLU A 116 -10.18 -11.16 17.94
C GLU A 116 -10.89 -9.94 17.34
#